data_AF-A0A0S8HUF4-F1
#
_entry.id   AF-A0A0S8HUF4-F1
#
_cell.length_a   1.000
_cell.length_b   1.000
_cell.length_c   1.000
_cell.angle_alpha   90.00
_cell.angle_beta   90.00
_cell.angle_gamma   90.00
#
_symmetry.space_group_name_H-M   'P 1'
#
loop_
_entity.id
_entity.type
_entity.pdbx_description
1 polymer ?
#
loop_
_entity_poly.entity_id
_entity_poly.type
_entity_poly.pdbx_seq_one_letter_code
_entity_poly.pdbx_strand_id
1 'polypeptide(L)' 'MTVQHAQPINRLIQELSRLPGVGEKTASRLAMHILRGSRENAEGLARAILEVKE' A
#
# COMPACT_ATOMS: atom_id res chain seq x y z
N MET A 1 -8.47 -20.12 -3.37
CA MET A 1 -7.78 -19.91 -2.08
C MET A 1 -7.65 -18.42 -1.85
N THR A 2 -8.62 -17.80 -1.15
CA THR A 2 -8.52 -16.39 -0.77
C THR A 2 -7.67 -16.30 0.49
N VAL A 3 -6.44 -15.81 0.34
CA VAL A 3 -5.56 -15.53 1.47
C VAL A 3 -6.21 -14.39 2.26
N GLN A 4 -6.70 -14.69 3.47
CA GLN A 4 -7.34 -13.73 4.35
C GLN A 4 -6.24 -12.88 5.01
N HIS A 5 -5.80 -11.86 4.28
CA HIS A 5 -4.89 -10.85 4.79
C HIS A 5 -5.61 -10.02 5.89
N ALA A 6 -4.88 -9.63 6.95
CA ALA A 6 -5.43 -8.82 8.04
C ALA A 6 -6.10 -7.54 7.51
N GLN A 7 -7.18 -7.06 8.15
CA GLN A 7 -7.98 -5.91 7.68
C GLN A 7 -7.16 -4.69 7.18
N PRO A 8 -6.04 -4.28 7.81
CA PRO A 8 -5.25 -3.13 7.35
C PRO A 8 -4.55 -3.32 5.99
N ILE A 9 -4.04 -4.52 5.70
CA ILE A 9 -3.29 -4.76 4.46
C ILE A 9 -4.24 -4.86 3.25
N ASN A 10 -5.47 -5.39 3.43
CA ASN A 10 -6.49 -5.35 2.38
C ASN A 10 -6.89 -3.92 2.03
N ARG A 11 -7.03 -3.05 3.03
CA ARG A 11 -7.29 -1.62 2.81
C ARG A 11 -6.15 -0.98 2.00
N LEU A 12 -4.90 -1.26 2.37
CA LEU A 12 -3.75 -0.74 1.63
C LEU A 12 -3.75 -1.20 0.16
N ILE A 13 -4.05 -2.49 -0.10
CA ILE A 13 -4.18 -3.01 -1.46
C ILE A 13 -5.28 -2.30 -2.24
N GLN A 14 -6.44 -2.07 -1.62
CA GLN A 14 -7.55 -1.37 -2.26
C GLN A 14 -7.18 0.07 -2.61
N GLU A 15 -6.55 0.82 -1.70
CA GLU A 15 -6.13 2.21 -1.97
C GLU A 15 -5.05 2.28 -3.06
N LEU A 16 -4.05 1.38 -3.02
CA LEU A 16 -3.02 1.33 -4.07
C LEU A 16 -3.59 0.95 -5.43
N SER A 17 -4.63 0.12 -5.49
CA SER A 17 -5.28 -0.30 -6.74
C SER A 17 -6.08 0.83 -7.41
N ARG A 18 -6.33 1.94 -6.71
CA ARG A 18 -6.99 3.12 -7.28
C ARG A 18 -6.04 4.00 -8.08
N LEU A 19 -4.73 3.77 -7.97
CA LEU A 19 -3.72 4.53 -8.71
C LEU A 19 -3.72 4.14 -10.20
N PRO A 20 -3.57 5.11 -11.12
CA PRO A 20 -3.51 4.82 -12.55
C PRO A 20 -2.32 3.89 -12.86
N GLY A 21 -2.58 2.80 -13.56
CA GLY A 21 -1.56 1.80 -13.92
C GLY A 21 -1.24 0.77 -12.82
N VAL A 22 -1.91 0.81 -11.67
CA VAL A 22 -1.72 -0.16 -10.58
C VAL A 22 -2.94 -1.07 -10.46
N GLY A 23 -2.85 -2.29 -11.02
CA GLY A 23 -3.88 -3.33 -10.81
C GLY A 23 -3.68 -4.11 -9.49
N GLU A 24 -4.68 -4.92 -9.11
CA GLU A 24 -4.72 -5.68 -7.83
C GLU A 24 -3.45 -6.49 -7.56
N LYS A 25 -2.91 -7.19 -8.57
CA LYS A 25 -1.66 -7.96 -8.44
C LYS A 25 -0.46 -7.07 -8.13
N THR A 26 -0.39 -5.88 -8.73
CA THR A 26 0.69 -4.92 -8.45
C THR A 26 0.49 -4.26 -7.09
N ALA A 27 -0.73 -3.86 -6.75
CA ALA A 27 -1.07 -3.33 -5.43
C ALA A 27 -0.73 -4.31 -4.30
N SER A 28 -1.06 -5.60 -4.45
CA SER A 28 -0.68 -6.65 -3.51
C SER A 28 0.84 -6.76 -3.32
N ARG A 29 1.61 -6.73 -4.43
CA ARG A 29 3.09 -6.73 -4.35
C ARG A 29 3.63 -5.51 -3.62
N LEU A 30 3.10 -4.33 -3.91
CA LEU A 30 3.51 -3.07 -3.26
C LEU A 30 3.16 -3.08 -1.77
N ALA A 31 1.94 -3.49 -1.42
CA ALA A 31 1.49 -3.59 -0.04
C ALA A 31 2.35 -4.56 0.78
N MET A 32 2.72 -5.71 0.20
CA MET A 32 3.63 -6.66 0.83
C MET A 32 5.07 -6.13 0.94
N HIS A 33 5.53 -5.32 -0.01
CA HIS A 33 6.83 -4.65 0.09
C HIS A 33 6.84 -3.66 1.26
N ILE A 34 5.79 -2.83 1.40
CA ILE A 34 5.63 -1.89 2.51
C ILE A 34 5.58 -2.63 3.85
N LEU A 35 4.79 -3.70 3.94
CA LEU A 35 4.64 -4.50 5.16
C LEU A 35 5.96 -5.12 5.63
N ARG A 36 6.83 -5.53 4.71
CA ARG A 36 8.14 -6.12 5.01
C ARG A 36 9.24 -5.08 5.22
N GLY A 37 8.98 -3.82 4.90
CA GLY A 37 9.92 -2.71 5.06
C GLY A 37 10.01 -2.24 6.51
N SER A 38 10.90 -1.27 6.74
CA SER A 38 10.96 -0.57 8.04
C SER A 38 9.75 0.34 8.22
N ARG A 39 9.38 0.55 9.48
CA ARG A 39 8.32 1.52 9.84
C ARG A 39 8.62 2.92 9.32
N GLU A 40 9.88 3.35 9.41
CA GLU A 40 10.34 4.66 8.94
C GLU A 40 10.09 4.87 7.44
N ASN A 41 10.34 3.85 6.61
CA ASN A 41 10.08 3.93 5.17
C ASN A 41 8.58 4.09 4.88
N ALA A 42 7.72 3.38 5.62
CA ALA A 42 6.28 3.49 5.47
C ALA A 42 5.76 4.88 5.89
N GLU A 43 6.28 5.42 7.00
CA GLU A 43 5.94 6.77 7.48
C GLU A 43 6.42 7.85 6.50
N GLY A 44 7.63 7.73 5.96
CA GLY A 44 8.17 8.63 4.94
C GLY A 44 7.34 8.65 3.67
N LEU A 45 6.93 7.48 3.16
CA LEU A 45 6.04 7.39 2.00
C LEU A 45 4.68 8.03 2.27
N ALA A 46 4.07 7.75 3.43
CA ALA A 46 2.79 8.33 3.79
C ALA A 46 2.85 9.87 3.86
N ARG A 47 3.91 10.42 4.47
CA ARG A 47 4.12 11.86 4.53
C ARG A 47 4.31 12.48 3.14
N ALA A 48 5.15 11.88 2.30
CA ALA A 48 5.38 12.38 0.94
C ALA A 48 4.08 12.42 0.10
N ILE A 49 3.18 11.45 0.28
CA ILE A 49 1.86 11.46 -0.38
C ILE A 49 0.98 12.62 0.12
N LEU A 50 0.98 12.88 1.43
CA LEU A 50 0.19 13.96 2.03
C LEU A 50 0.71 15.35 1.63
N GLU A 51 2.03 15.54 1.60
CA GLU A 51 2.65 16.83 1.23
C GLU A 51 2.31 17.27 -0.21
N VAL A 52 2.00 16.36 -1.14
CA VAL A 52 1.55 16.70 -2.50
C VAL A 52 0.12 17.28 -2.51
N LYS A 53 -0.64 17.11 -1.44
CA LYS A 53 -2.02 17.57 -1.31
C LYS A 53 -2.16 18.90 -0.54
N GLU A 54 -1.09 19.36 0.07
CA GLU A 54 -0.98 20.68 0.73
C GLU A 54 -0.47 21.74 -0.25
#